data_AF-A0A0N1F876-F1
#
_entry.id   AF-A0A0N1F876-F1
#
_cell.length_a   1.000
_cell.length_b   1.000
_cell.length_c   1.000
_cell.angle_alpha   90.00
_cell.angle_beta   90.00
_cell.angle_gamma   90.00
#
_symmetry.space_group_name_H-M   'P 1'
#
loop_
_entity.id
_entity.type
_entity.pdbx_description
1 polymer ?
#
loop_
_entity_poly.entity_id
_entity_poly.type
_entity_poly.pdbx_seq_one_letter_code
_entity_poly.pdbx_strand_id
1 'polypeptide(L)'
;MSAVRDKAREIIDGALPSSTTVITSNGSTAAKYAEMTGLTHKRLTDNWAGGGIMTGCNGFTGWYGTKLGSKTYLGGFDLEGIVKKAGKPQAWVLSTAGNRPQYGDILRHASFHVDVALDFEGERLWRAAGGQGGKKAGCDMIKRVKGATDYDPKKIVGWIDIDLYFGEAGAQQGIAVPDWMLGWWQITEGQSIYYYYFFRSGIVQFTSNDALIGKCPYLGDDVSGRFSIDIGRNIVIAWNDSSYAREGFAPADDATPPALKGRFLDGAARAPLQAKKIAP
;
A
#
# COMPACT_ATOMS: atom_id res chain seq x y z
N MET A 1 -12.34 -0.78 -0.79
CA MET A 1 -11.27 -0.92 0.22
C MET A 1 -11.26 -2.31 0.89
N SER A 2 -10.13 -2.80 1.42
CA SER A 2 -10.11 -4.05 2.20
C SER A 2 -10.43 -3.77 3.68
N ALA A 3 -10.97 -4.76 4.39
CA ALA A 3 -11.21 -4.65 5.83
C ALA A 3 -9.92 -4.33 6.64
N VAL A 4 -8.76 -4.77 6.15
CA VAL A 4 -7.46 -4.46 6.78
C VAL A 4 -7.10 -2.98 6.62
N ARG A 5 -7.34 -2.42 5.43
CA ARG A 5 -7.09 -1.01 5.12
C ARG A 5 -8.08 -0.09 5.83
N ASP A 6 -9.34 -0.51 5.98
CA ASP A 6 -10.33 0.22 6.78
C ASP A 6 -9.90 0.30 8.24
N LYS A 7 -9.45 -0.83 8.81
CA LYS A 7 -8.87 -0.86 10.16
C LYS A 7 -7.60 -0.02 10.27
N ALA A 8 -6.76 -0.01 9.24
CA ALA A 8 -5.58 0.86 9.18
C ALA A 8 -5.97 2.33 9.27
N ARG A 9 -7.01 2.76 8.55
CA ARG A 9 -7.55 4.13 8.62
C ARG A 9 -8.08 4.45 9.99
N GLU A 10 -8.90 3.57 10.58
CA GLU A 10 -9.42 3.77 11.94
C GLU A 10 -8.29 4.02 12.96
N ILE A 11 -7.23 3.20 12.90
CA ILE A 11 -6.08 3.32 13.81
C ILE A 11 -5.33 4.64 13.59
N ILE A 12 -4.98 4.95 12.34
CA ILE A 12 -4.09 6.09 12.03
C ILE A 12 -4.85 7.41 12.05
N ASP A 13 -6.03 7.48 11.46
CA ASP A 13 -6.87 8.67 11.46
C ASP A 13 -7.41 8.96 12.88
N GLY A 14 -7.69 7.93 13.68
CA GLY A 14 -8.04 8.12 15.09
C GLY A 14 -6.88 8.68 15.94
N ALA A 15 -5.63 8.29 15.64
CA ALA A 15 -4.45 8.79 16.36
C ALA A 15 -3.96 10.16 15.84
N LEU A 16 -4.10 10.41 14.54
CA LEU A 16 -3.61 11.61 13.84
C LEU A 16 -4.72 12.18 12.94
N PRO A 17 -5.80 12.76 13.49
CA PRO A 17 -6.99 13.14 12.71
C PRO A 17 -6.75 14.23 11.66
N SER A 18 -5.68 15.02 11.80
CA SER A 18 -5.35 16.09 10.85
C SER A 18 -3.85 16.19 10.59
N SER A 19 -3.48 16.93 9.54
CA SER A 19 -2.09 17.29 9.24
C SER A 19 -1.45 18.20 10.28
N THR A 20 -2.27 18.89 11.10
CA THR A 20 -1.82 19.76 12.19
C THR A 20 -1.66 19.03 13.52
N THR A 21 -2.13 17.79 13.62
CA THR A 21 -1.98 16.99 14.84
C THR A 21 -0.52 16.56 15.00
N VAL A 22 0.06 16.86 16.17
CA VAL A 22 1.42 16.46 16.54
C VAL A 22 1.38 15.81 17.92
N ILE A 23 1.92 14.60 18.02
CA ILE A 23 2.10 13.87 19.27
C ILE A 23 3.58 13.96 19.63
N THR A 24 3.90 14.55 20.78
CA THR A 24 5.26 14.84 21.22
C THR A 24 5.67 13.95 22.38
N SER A 25 6.95 13.59 22.45
CA SER A 25 7.51 12.80 23.55
C SER A 25 7.40 13.46 24.92
N ASN A 26 7.20 14.77 24.97
CA ASN A 26 7.01 15.59 26.17
C ASN A 26 5.65 16.32 26.15
N GLY A 27 5.36 17.08 27.21
CA GLY A 27 4.13 17.87 27.31
C GLY A 27 2.87 17.03 27.45
N SER A 28 1.72 17.60 27.04
CA SER A 28 0.39 17.00 27.24
C SER A 28 0.14 15.71 26.46
N THR A 29 0.91 15.44 25.39
CA THR A 29 0.77 14.23 24.56
C THR A 29 1.83 13.16 24.85
N ALA A 30 2.70 13.39 25.84
CA ALA A 30 3.81 12.47 26.19
C ALA A 30 3.36 11.04 26.48
N ALA A 31 2.24 10.87 27.20
CA ALA A 31 1.70 9.55 27.50
C ALA A 31 1.28 8.80 26.23
N LYS A 32 0.67 9.50 25.27
CA LYS A 32 0.27 8.93 23.99
C LYS A 32 1.48 8.59 23.12
N TYR A 33 2.50 9.46 23.11
CA TYR A 33 3.77 9.16 22.44
C TYR A 33 4.42 7.90 23.03
N ALA A 34 4.45 7.76 24.36
CA ALA A 34 5.02 6.59 25.02
C ALA A 34 4.22 5.31 24.73
N GLU A 35 2.87 5.38 24.68
CA GLU A 35 2.02 4.28 24.24
C GLU A 35 2.39 3.83 22.81
N MET A 36 2.53 4.79 21.90
CA MET A 36 2.72 4.51 20.47
C MET A 36 4.16 4.11 20.12
N THR A 37 5.16 4.46 20.92
CA THR A 37 6.56 4.19 20.58
C THR A 37 7.27 3.25 21.56
N GLY A 38 6.73 3.08 22.76
CA GLY A 38 7.45 2.44 23.87
C GLY A 38 8.59 3.29 24.45
N LEU A 39 8.70 4.56 24.08
CA LEU A 39 9.75 5.47 24.51
C LEU A 39 9.18 6.64 25.32
N THR A 40 9.75 6.90 26.49
CA THR A 40 9.46 8.10 27.29
C THR A 40 10.41 9.24 26.90
N HIS A 41 10.02 10.49 27.21
CA HIS A 41 10.93 11.64 27.02
C HIS A 41 12.27 11.44 27.72
N LYS A 42 12.24 10.97 28.98
CA LYS A 42 13.44 10.74 29.77
C LYS A 42 14.39 9.76 29.09
N ARG A 43 13.86 8.64 28.57
CA ARG A 43 14.66 7.63 27.87
C ARG A 43 15.35 8.22 26.63
N LEU A 44 14.63 9.07 25.89
CA LEU A 44 15.18 9.77 24.73
C LEU A 44 16.29 10.74 25.14
N THR A 45 16.04 11.60 26.13
CA THR A 45 17.02 12.60 26.58
C THR A 45 18.26 11.96 27.21
N ASP A 46 18.10 10.89 27.98
CA ASP A 46 19.22 10.12 28.54
C ASP A 46 20.09 9.54 27.41
N ASN A 47 19.46 8.98 26.36
CA ASN A 47 20.18 8.48 25.18
C ASN A 47 20.92 9.60 24.46
N TRP A 48 20.30 10.76 24.25
CA TRP A 48 20.89 11.90 23.56
C TRP A 48 22.04 12.54 24.34
N ALA A 49 21.95 12.57 25.67
CA ALA A 49 23.02 13.02 26.56
C ALA A 49 24.25 12.10 26.45
N GLY A 50 24.03 10.78 26.30
CA GLY A 50 25.06 9.80 26.00
C GLY A 50 25.58 9.79 24.55
N GLY A 51 25.17 10.77 23.72
CA GLY A 51 25.61 10.89 22.33
C GLY A 51 24.77 10.10 21.31
N GLY A 52 23.75 9.38 21.74
CA GLY A 52 22.85 8.65 20.85
C GLY A 52 21.89 9.54 20.05
N ILE A 53 21.24 8.94 19.06
CA ILE A 53 20.27 9.58 18.14
C ILE A 53 18.92 8.86 18.14
N MET A 54 18.55 8.20 19.25
CA MET A 54 17.32 7.42 19.34
C MET A 54 16.09 8.28 19.04
N THR A 55 15.19 7.73 18.22
CA THR A 55 13.87 8.28 17.89
C THR A 55 12.84 7.15 17.84
N GLY A 56 11.55 7.50 17.80
CA GLY A 56 10.44 6.55 17.94
C GLY A 56 9.87 5.97 16.64
N CYS A 57 10.55 6.10 15.49
CA CYS A 57 9.99 5.63 14.21
C CYS A 57 9.72 4.11 14.16
N ASN A 58 10.65 3.30 14.68
CA ASN A 58 10.49 1.85 14.83
C ASN A 58 9.38 1.51 15.83
N GLY A 59 9.38 2.16 16.99
CA GLY A 59 8.36 2.00 18.02
C GLY A 59 6.95 2.22 17.45
N PHE A 60 6.78 3.33 16.73
CA PHE A 60 5.52 3.72 16.10
C PHE A 60 4.99 2.69 15.10
N THR A 61 5.80 2.26 14.14
CA THR A 61 5.40 1.24 13.16
C THR A 61 5.16 -0.13 13.80
N GLY A 62 5.89 -0.47 14.86
CA GLY A 62 5.65 -1.66 15.67
C GLY A 62 4.34 -1.65 16.45
N TRP A 63 4.00 -0.52 17.07
CA TRP A 63 2.69 -0.30 17.70
C TRP A 63 1.56 -0.41 16.68
N TYR A 64 1.72 0.23 15.52
CA TYR A 64 0.75 0.17 14.43
C TYR A 64 0.51 -1.27 13.96
N GLY A 65 1.59 -2.03 13.71
CA GLY A 65 1.48 -3.46 13.37
C GLY A 65 0.76 -4.28 14.44
N THR A 66 1.02 -4.01 15.72
CA THR A 66 0.31 -4.64 16.84
C THR A 66 -1.18 -4.32 16.83
N LYS A 67 -1.56 -3.05 16.61
CA LYS A 67 -2.97 -2.61 16.54
C LYS A 67 -3.72 -3.24 15.37
N LEU A 68 -3.05 -3.47 14.25
CA LEU A 68 -3.62 -4.25 13.14
C LEU A 68 -3.84 -5.72 13.50
N GLY A 69 -3.09 -6.27 14.46
CA GLY A 69 -3.20 -7.64 14.96
C GLY A 69 -1.99 -8.51 14.66
N SER A 70 -0.84 -7.93 14.31
CA SER A 70 0.37 -8.69 14.01
C SER A 70 0.93 -9.29 15.29
N LYS A 71 1.25 -10.59 15.26
CA LYS A 71 2.03 -11.26 16.31
C LYS A 71 3.54 -11.00 16.19
N THR A 72 3.97 -10.52 15.03
CA THR A 72 5.36 -10.15 14.74
C THR A 72 5.53 -8.63 14.85
N TYR A 73 6.60 -8.17 15.48
CA TYR A 73 6.92 -6.75 15.55
C TYR A 73 7.29 -6.20 14.16
N LEU A 74 6.48 -5.29 13.63
CA LEU A 74 6.63 -4.71 12.29
C LEU A 74 7.41 -3.38 12.26
N GLY A 75 8.16 -3.08 13.31
CA GLY A 75 8.91 -1.82 13.43
C GLY A 75 10.39 -1.91 13.11
N GLY A 76 10.90 -3.05 12.63
CA GLY A 76 12.33 -3.20 12.34
C GLY A 76 12.76 -2.55 11.02
N PHE A 77 14.07 -2.35 10.84
CA PHE A 77 14.63 -1.82 9.58
C PHE A 77 14.87 -2.89 8.52
N ASP A 78 14.83 -4.17 8.90
CA ASP A 78 14.83 -5.30 7.96
C ASP A 78 13.39 -5.81 7.79
N LEU A 79 12.54 -4.99 7.17
CA LEU A 79 11.13 -5.34 6.95
C LEU A 79 10.96 -6.58 6.06
N GLU A 80 11.81 -6.75 5.05
CA GLU A 80 11.83 -7.93 4.19
C GLU A 80 12.13 -9.21 5.00
N GLY A 81 13.17 -9.19 5.82
CA GLY A 81 13.50 -10.31 6.72
C GLY A 81 12.41 -10.57 7.76
N ILE A 82 11.74 -9.53 8.26
CA ILE A 82 10.60 -9.66 9.18
C ILE A 82 9.45 -10.44 8.54
N VAL A 83 9.01 -10.06 7.34
CA VAL A 83 7.88 -10.75 6.70
C VAL A 83 8.24 -12.17 6.25
N LYS A 84 9.51 -12.40 5.85
CA LYS A 84 10.03 -13.76 5.59
C LYS A 84 9.96 -14.64 6.83
N LYS A 85 10.45 -14.15 7.98
CA LYS A 85 10.38 -14.86 9.27
C LYS A 85 8.96 -15.09 9.76
N ALA A 86 8.04 -14.20 9.39
CA ALA A 86 6.60 -14.36 9.67
C ALA A 86 5.89 -15.35 8.72
N GLY A 87 6.61 -16.00 7.80
CA GLY A 87 6.03 -16.92 6.81
C GLY A 87 5.19 -16.23 5.73
N LYS A 88 5.44 -14.93 5.50
CA LYS A 88 4.68 -14.08 4.57
C LYS A 88 5.60 -13.31 3.62
N PRO A 89 6.56 -13.98 2.93
CA PRO A 89 7.53 -13.31 2.06
C PRO A 89 6.88 -12.47 0.95
N GLN A 90 5.71 -12.89 0.45
CA GLN A 90 4.95 -12.19 -0.59
C GLN A 90 4.44 -10.81 -0.16
N ALA A 91 4.39 -10.53 1.14
CA ALA A 91 3.97 -9.23 1.64
C ALA A 91 5.04 -8.15 1.46
N TRP A 92 6.28 -8.53 1.17
CA TRP A 92 7.32 -7.57 0.83
C TRP A 92 7.17 -7.12 -0.63
N VAL A 93 7.03 -5.81 -0.83
CA VAL A 93 7.00 -5.19 -2.15
C VAL A 93 8.24 -4.32 -2.29
N LEU A 94 9.11 -4.68 -3.24
CA LEU A 94 10.26 -3.86 -3.61
C LEU A 94 9.79 -2.56 -4.26
N SER A 95 10.41 -1.44 -3.89
CA SER A 95 10.11 -0.15 -4.50
C SER A 95 10.72 -0.06 -5.90
N THR A 96 9.91 0.34 -6.88
CA THR A 96 10.28 0.50 -8.29
C THR A 96 9.59 1.74 -8.87
N ALA A 97 9.98 2.17 -10.08
CA ALA A 97 9.30 3.27 -10.76
C ALA A 97 7.83 2.97 -11.10
N GLY A 98 7.48 1.68 -11.24
CA GLY A 98 6.13 1.25 -11.62
C GLY A 98 5.21 0.91 -10.46
N ASN A 99 5.57 1.20 -9.20
CA ASN A 99 4.68 0.91 -8.07
C ASN A 99 4.75 1.99 -6.98
N ARG A 100 3.66 2.08 -6.21
CA ARG A 100 3.54 2.96 -5.05
C ARG A 100 2.90 2.21 -3.88
N PRO A 101 3.25 2.56 -2.65
CA PRO A 101 2.57 2.05 -1.47
C PRO A 101 1.13 2.58 -1.38
N GLN A 102 0.26 1.80 -0.74
CA GLN A 102 -1.12 2.14 -0.45
C GLN A 102 -1.30 2.58 1.01
N TYR A 103 -2.45 3.19 1.33
CA TYR A 103 -2.77 3.62 2.69
C TYR A 103 -2.57 2.48 3.70
N GLY A 104 -1.70 2.66 4.69
CA GLY A 104 -1.40 1.68 5.73
C GLY A 104 -0.17 0.82 5.46
N ASP A 105 0.44 0.88 4.27
CA ASP A 105 1.68 0.15 4.02
C ASP A 105 2.82 0.63 4.92
N ILE A 106 3.59 -0.31 5.46
CA ILE A 106 4.74 0.01 6.31
C ILE A 106 5.96 0.17 5.41
N LEU A 107 6.43 1.40 5.30
CA LEU A 107 7.51 1.80 4.41
C LEU A 107 8.87 1.58 5.04
N ARG A 108 9.82 1.08 4.26
CA ARG A 108 11.24 1.13 4.57
C ARG A 108 11.92 2.18 3.70
N HIS A 109 12.45 3.24 4.32
CA HIS A 109 13.22 4.25 3.60
C HIS A 109 14.65 3.77 3.29
N ALA A 110 15.31 4.37 2.30
CA ALA A 110 16.74 4.14 2.06
C ALA A 110 17.60 4.67 3.22
N SER A 111 17.20 5.81 3.82
CA SER A 111 17.70 6.25 5.13
C SER A 111 17.21 5.34 6.25
N PHE A 112 17.81 5.35 7.43
CA PHE A 112 17.44 4.49 8.56
C PHE A 112 16.11 4.93 9.21
N HIS A 113 15.00 4.71 8.51
CA HIS A 113 13.66 5.18 8.85
C HIS A 113 12.57 4.23 8.35
N VAL A 114 11.45 4.20 9.07
CA VAL A 114 10.24 3.44 8.76
C VAL A 114 9.01 4.26 9.12
N ASP A 115 7.99 4.22 8.25
CA ASP A 115 6.76 5.01 8.37
C ASP A 115 5.54 4.22 7.86
N VAL A 116 4.35 4.79 8.01
CA VAL A 116 3.12 4.26 7.42
C VAL A 116 2.68 5.16 6.27
N ALA A 117 2.49 4.61 5.07
CA ALA A 117 1.92 5.35 3.95
C ALA A 117 0.48 5.77 4.23
N LEU A 118 0.10 6.96 3.81
CA LEU A 118 -1.28 7.45 3.92
C LEU A 118 -1.87 7.55 2.53
N ASP A 119 -1.37 8.47 1.73
CA ASP A 119 -1.96 8.75 0.43
C ASP A 119 -0.95 9.46 -0.46
N PHE A 120 -1.35 9.78 -1.67
CA PHE A 120 -0.66 10.68 -2.57
C PHE A 120 -1.50 11.92 -2.81
N GLU A 121 -0.88 13.08 -2.66
CA GLU A 121 -1.46 14.34 -3.13
C GLU A 121 -0.69 14.76 -4.39
N GLY A 122 -1.26 14.43 -5.54
CA GLY A 122 -0.52 14.43 -6.81
C GLY A 122 0.63 13.43 -6.74
N GLU A 123 1.84 13.90 -6.96
CA GLU A 123 3.05 13.07 -6.95
C GLU A 123 3.71 12.98 -5.57
N ARG A 124 3.16 13.65 -4.54
CA ARG A 124 3.79 13.74 -3.23
C ARG A 124 3.16 12.74 -2.26
N LEU A 125 3.99 11.83 -1.76
CA LEU A 125 3.60 10.84 -0.75
C LEU A 125 3.35 11.51 0.61
N TRP A 126 2.18 11.24 1.18
CA TRP A 126 1.82 11.49 2.56
C TRP A 126 2.08 10.25 3.42
N ARG A 127 2.65 10.47 4.60
CA ARG A 127 3.02 9.41 5.55
C ARG A 127 2.60 9.79 6.97
N ALA A 128 2.22 8.82 7.79
CA ALA A 128 2.25 8.97 9.24
C ALA A 128 3.63 8.51 9.70
N ALA A 129 4.33 9.39 10.41
CA ALA A 129 5.73 9.21 10.69
C ALA A 129 6.04 9.51 12.15
N GLY A 130 6.63 8.52 12.84
CA GLY A 130 7.31 8.73 14.11
C GLY A 130 8.73 9.22 13.87
N GLY A 131 9.42 9.71 14.90
CA GLY A 131 10.83 10.11 14.74
C GLY A 131 11.05 11.41 13.97
N GLN A 132 10.05 12.29 13.90
CA GLN A 132 10.14 13.55 13.13
C GLN A 132 10.75 14.72 13.93
N GLY A 133 11.25 14.46 15.14
CA GLY A 133 12.00 15.41 15.95
C GLY A 133 13.40 14.88 16.26
N GLY A 134 13.73 14.82 17.55
CA GLY A 134 14.98 14.27 18.06
C GLY A 134 15.81 15.31 18.81
N LYS A 135 17.08 14.96 19.08
CA LYS A 135 18.00 15.75 19.91
C LYS A 135 18.02 17.25 19.60
N LYS A 136 18.05 17.62 18.31
CA LYS A 136 18.11 19.03 17.88
C LYS A 136 16.83 19.81 18.17
N ALA A 137 15.67 19.15 18.14
CA ALA A 137 14.38 19.76 18.43
C ALA A 137 14.05 19.77 19.94
N GLY A 138 14.85 19.07 20.76
CA GLY A 138 14.61 18.94 22.20
C GLY A 138 13.47 17.98 22.55
N CYS A 139 12.72 17.48 21.57
CA CYS A 139 11.72 16.43 21.73
C CYS A 139 11.59 15.62 20.44
N ASP A 140 11.11 14.38 20.54
CA ASP A 140 10.70 13.60 19.38
C ASP A 140 9.18 13.64 19.16
N MET A 141 8.74 13.34 17.94
CA MET A 141 7.38 13.60 17.47
C MET A 141 6.84 12.50 16.55
N ILE A 142 5.53 12.28 16.61
CA ILE A 142 4.73 11.58 15.61
C ILE A 142 3.78 12.59 14.95
N LYS A 143 3.76 12.62 13.62
CA LYS A 143 2.87 13.50 12.85
C LYS A 143 2.63 12.97 11.44
N ARG A 144 1.66 13.55 10.74
CA ARG A 144 1.55 13.39 9.28
C ARG A 144 2.65 14.22 8.59
N VAL A 145 3.26 13.65 7.56
CA VAL A 145 4.34 14.27 6.80
C VAL A 145 4.04 14.14 5.31
N LYS A 146 3.92 15.29 4.66
CA LYS A 146 3.91 15.39 3.19
C LYS A 146 5.34 15.42 2.68
N GLY A 147 5.63 14.66 1.63
CA GLY A 147 6.90 14.74 0.92
C GLY A 147 7.20 16.17 0.44
N ALA A 148 8.44 16.62 0.62
CA ALA A 148 8.87 17.94 0.15
C ALA A 148 9.00 18.00 -1.39
N THR A 149 9.30 16.85 -2.01
CA THR A 149 9.40 16.67 -3.45
C THR A 149 8.41 15.59 -3.88
N ASP A 150 8.28 15.46 -5.19
CA ASP A 150 7.61 14.32 -5.82
C ASP A 150 8.25 13.01 -5.36
N TYR A 151 7.44 11.96 -5.40
CA TYR A 151 7.78 10.63 -4.95
C TYR A 151 8.94 10.08 -5.79
N ASP A 152 10.03 9.80 -5.08
CA ASP A 152 11.19 9.15 -5.66
C ASP A 152 11.26 7.71 -5.12
N PRO A 153 10.96 6.70 -5.95
CA PRO A 153 10.98 5.31 -5.53
C PRO A 153 12.36 4.87 -5.04
N LYS A 154 13.46 5.56 -5.41
CA LYS A 154 14.82 5.25 -4.92
C LYS A 154 15.02 5.65 -3.45
N LYS A 155 14.17 6.51 -2.89
CA LYS A 155 14.21 6.90 -1.46
C LYS A 155 13.48 5.90 -0.56
N ILE A 156 12.79 4.92 -1.15
CA ILE A 156 12.11 3.81 -0.48
C ILE A 156 12.80 2.52 -0.92
N VAL A 157 13.17 1.66 0.02
CA VAL A 157 13.69 0.32 -0.30
C VAL A 157 12.54 -0.58 -0.74
N GLY A 158 11.44 -0.54 0.00
CA GLY A 158 10.23 -1.30 -0.24
C GLY A 158 9.24 -1.08 0.90
N TRP A 159 8.17 -1.87 0.92
CA TRP A 159 7.17 -1.81 1.96
C TRP A 159 6.53 -3.16 2.24
N ILE A 160 5.92 -3.25 3.42
CA ILE A 160 4.99 -4.33 3.74
C ILE A 160 3.63 -3.93 3.20
N ASP A 161 3.13 -4.68 2.22
CA ASP A 161 1.74 -4.62 1.80
C ASP A 161 0.87 -5.29 2.88
N ILE A 162 0.10 -4.49 3.62
CA ILE A 162 -0.68 -5.01 4.75
C ILE A 162 -1.84 -5.90 4.29
N ASP A 163 -2.32 -5.81 3.05
CA ASP A 163 -3.32 -6.75 2.53
C ASP A 163 -2.71 -8.12 2.32
N LEU A 164 -1.48 -8.18 1.79
CA LEU A 164 -0.76 -9.44 1.62
C LEU A 164 -0.27 -9.99 2.97
N TYR A 165 0.05 -9.11 3.93
CA TYR A 165 0.48 -9.52 5.26
C TYR A 165 -0.68 -10.02 6.14
N PHE A 166 -1.80 -9.32 6.20
CA PHE A 166 -2.93 -9.68 7.07
C PHE A 166 -4.03 -10.46 6.37
N GLY A 167 -4.04 -10.48 5.04
CA GLY A 167 -4.97 -11.28 4.26
C GLY A 167 -4.88 -12.77 4.60
N GLU A 168 -6.01 -13.46 4.50
CA GLU A 168 -6.05 -14.90 4.69
C GLU A 168 -5.17 -15.59 3.65
N ALA A 169 -4.39 -16.58 4.09
CA ALA A 169 -3.60 -17.44 3.22
C ALA A 169 -4.45 -18.21 2.18
N GLY A 170 -5.79 -18.15 2.29
CA GLY A 170 -6.76 -18.69 1.32
C GLY A 170 -7.41 -17.67 0.38
N ALA A 171 -7.23 -16.35 0.57
CA ALA A 171 -7.80 -15.36 -0.35
C ALA A 171 -7.01 -15.23 -1.67
N GLN A 172 -5.77 -15.73 -1.69
CA GLN A 172 -5.05 -16.10 -2.91
C GLN A 172 -5.06 -17.63 -3.05
N GLN A 173 -6.22 -18.25 -3.26
CA GLN A 173 -6.27 -19.60 -3.86
C GLN A 173 -5.91 -19.58 -5.36
N GLY A 174 -5.57 -18.41 -5.91
CA GLY A 174 -5.02 -18.24 -7.23
C GLY A 174 -3.49 -18.23 -7.22
N ILE A 175 -2.89 -18.55 -8.37
CA ILE A 175 -1.46 -18.41 -8.62
C ILE A 175 -1.03 -16.99 -8.20
N ALA A 176 0.15 -16.86 -7.58
CA ALA A 176 0.75 -15.56 -7.27
C ALA A 176 0.66 -14.64 -8.51
N VAL A 177 0.20 -13.39 -8.32
CA VAL A 177 -0.02 -12.47 -9.45
C VAL A 177 1.28 -12.34 -10.26
N PRO A 178 1.30 -12.80 -11.52
CA PRO A 178 2.51 -12.83 -12.31
C PRO A 178 2.85 -11.43 -12.80
N ASP A 179 4.15 -11.14 -12.93
CA ASP A 179 4.64 -9.79 -13.23
C ASP A 179 4.08 -9.23 -14.55
N TRP A 180 3.83 -10.08 -15.55
CA TRP A 180 3.22 -9.67 -16.83
C TRP A 180 1.85 -9.03 -16.65
N MET A 181 1.12 -9.37 -15.59
CA MET A 181 -0.22 -8.86 -15.34
C MET A 181 -0.20 -7.45 -14.72
N LEU A 182 0.85 -7.07 -13.99
CA LEU A 182 0.88 -5.86 -13.17
C LEU A 182 0.99 -4.58 -13.98
N GLY A 183 0.24 -3.54 -13.60
CA GLY A 183 0.28 -2.24 -14.27
C GLY A 183 -0.90 -1.98 -15.20
N TRP A 184 -0.75 -1.01 -16.11
CA TRP A 184 -1.82 -0.51 -16.98
C TRP A 184 -2.15 -1.47 -18.14
N TRP A 185 -3.44 -1.61 -18.39
CA TRP A 185 -4.04 -2.31 -19.52
C TRP A 185 -5.11 -1.44 -20.14
N GLN A 186 -5.22 -1.47 -21.46
CA GLN A 186 -6.33 -0.89 -22.20
C GLN A 186 -7.38 -1.97 -22.42
N ILE A 187 -8.62 -1.73 -21.99
CA ILE A 187 -9.78 -2.60 -22.18
C ILE A 187 -10.72 -1.94 -23.19
N THR A 188 -11.04 -2.64 -24.28
CA THR A 188 -12.00 -2.20 -25.29
C THR A 188 -13.32 -2.97 -25.12
N GLU A 189 -14.42 -2.24 -24.93
CA GLU A 189 -15.80 -2.77 -24.93
C GLU A 189 -16.56 -2.13 -26.11
N GLY A 190 -16.66 -2.84 -27.24
CA GLY A 190 -17.24 -2.26 -28.45
C GLY A 190 -16.42 -1.05 -28.94
N GLN A 191 -16.99 0.16 -28.85
CA GLN A 191 -16.32 1.42 -29.19
C GLN A 191 -15.75 2.16 -27.96
N SER A 192 -16.07 1.70 -26.75
CA SER A 192 -15.61 2.31 -25.51
C SER A 192 -14.22 1.80 -25.13
N ILE A 193 -13.39 2.69 -24.59
CA ILE A 193 -12.05 2.37 -24.07
C ILE A 193 -12.00 2.70 -22.59
N TYR A 194 -11.46 1.76 -21.82
CA TYR A 194 -11.17 1.89 -20.40
C TYR A 194 -9.71 1.52 -20.14
N TYR A 195 -9.15 2.04 -19.05
CA TYR A 195 -7.78 1.79 -18.64
C TYR A 195 -7.79 1.17 -17.26
N TYR A 196 -7.34 -0.07 -17.17
CA TYR A 196 -7.35 -0.88 -15.95
C TYR A 196 -5.93 -0.95 -15.40
N TYR A 197 -5.78 -0.87 -14.09
CA TYR A 197 -4.51 -1.09 -13.43
C TYR A 197 -4.60 -2.23 -12.45
N PHE A 198 -3.77 -3.26 -12.65
CA PHE A 198 -3.72 -4.43 -11.78
C PHE A 198 -2.58 -4.31 -10.77
N PHE A 199 -2.93 -4.34 -9.50
CA PHE A 199 -2.01 -4.34 -8.37
C PHE A 199 -1.61 -5.76 -7.97
N ARG A 200 -0.41 -5.91 -7.40
CA ARG A 200 0.08 -7.20 -6.89
C ARG A 200 -0.78 -7.74 -5.73
N SER A 201 -1.47 -6.86 -5.03
CA SER A 201 -2.42 -7.20 -3.95
C SER A 201 -3.69 -7.92 -4.42
N GLY A 202 -3.90 -8.08 -5.73
CA GLY A 202 -5.15 -8.61 -6.28
C GLY A 202 -6.24 -7.55 -6.40
N ILE A 203 -5.90 -6.26 -6.26
CA ILE A 203 -6.81 -5.14 -6.51
C ILE A 203 -6.69 -4.71 -7.97
N VAL A 204 -7.81 -4.35 -8.59
CA VAL A 204 -7.84 -3.68 -9.89
C VAL A 204 -8.58 -2.35 -9.75
N GLN A 205 -8.12 -1.33 -10.45
CA GLN A 205 -8.84 -0.06 -10.59
C GLN A 205 -9.02 0.28 -12.07
N PHE A 206 -10.04 1.06 -12.41
CA PHE A 206 -10.22 1.51 -13.80
C PHE A 206 -10.55 3.01 -13.93
N THR A 207 -10.25 3.56 -15.11
CA THR A 207 -10.67 4.91 -15.52
C THR A 207 -10.96 4.95 -17.02
N SER A 208 -11.80 5.89 -17.47
CA SER A 208 -11.94 6.23 -18.89
C SER A 208 -11.04 7.41 -19.31
N ASN A 209 -10.30 8.02 -18.38
CA ASN A 209 -9.44 9.17 -18.64
C ASN A 209 -8.01 8.72 -19.00
N ASP A 210 -7.64 8.86 -20.27
CA ASP A 210 -6.33 8.47 -20.78
C ASP A 210 -5.18 9.31 -20.21
N ALA A 211 -5.43 10.54 -19.78
CA ALA A 211 -4.43 11.40 -19.15
C ALA A 211 -3.94 10.88 -17.77
N LEU A 212 -4.55 9.82 -17.25
CA LEU A 212 -4.14 9.12 -16.04
C LEU A 212 -3.25 7.90 -16.32
N ILE A 213 -3.11 7.49 -17.58
CA ILE A 213 -2.18 6.44 -17.99
C ILE A 213 -0.74 6.91 -17.73
N GLY A 214 0.09 6.03 -17.19
CA GLY A 214 1.46 6.36 -16.79
C GLY A 214 1.55 7.14 -15.48
N LYS A 215 0.41 7.58 -14.91
CA LYS A 215 0.31 8.02 -13.52
C LYS A 215 -0.06 6.82 -12.66
N CYS A 216 0.18 6.91 -11.35
CA CYS A 216 -0.25 5.86 -10.44
C CYS A 216 -1.76 5.98 -10.21
N PRO A 217 -2.52 4.89 -10.30
CA PRO A 217 -3.96 4.94 -10.07
C PRO A 217 -4.20 5.02 -8.56
N TYR A 218 -4.75 6.13 -8.13
CA TYR A 218 -5.53 6.19 -6.90
C TYR A 218 -6.80 6.95 -7.25
N LEU A 219 -7.77 6.20 -7.76
CA LEU A 219 -8.93 6.75 -8.45
C LEU A 219 -10.19 6.82 -7.56
N GLY A 220 -10.10 6.36 -6.31
CA GLY A 220 -11.26 6.16 -5.42
C GLY A 220 -11.66 4.69 -5.29
N ASP A 221 -12.61 4.42 -4.39
CA ASP A 221 -13.09 3.06 -4.07
C ASP A 221 -14.16 2.55 -5.05
N ASP A 222 -14.98 3.45 -5.59
CA ASP A 222 -16.09 3.20 -6.52
C ASP A 222 -15.63 2.66 -7.89
N VAL A 223 -14.37 2.94 -8.25
CA VAL A 223 -13.73 2.47 -9.48
C VAL A 223 -12.73 1.33 -9.23
N SER A 224 -12.92 0.58 -8.14
CA SER A 224 -12.03 -0.51 -7.74
C SER A 224 -12.74 -1.86 -7.61
N GLY A 225 -11.98 -2.92 -7.81
CA GLY A 225 -12.43 -4.30 -7.68
C GLY A 225 -11.31 -5.21 -7.21
N ARG A 226 -11.61 -6.50 -7.11
CA ARG A 226 -10.65 -7.57 -6.85
C ARG A 226 -10.55 -8.47 -8.05
N PHE A 227 -9.36 -9.00 -8.31
CA PHE A 227 -9.16 -10.02 -9.31
C PHE A 227 -8.48 -11.26 -8.74
N SER A 228 -8.78 -12.40 -9.34
CA SER A 228 -8.11 -13.68 -9.10
C SER A 228 -7.60 -14.26 -10.41
N ILE A 229 -6.62 -15.16 -10.31
CA ILE A 229 -6.04 -15.86 -11.46
C ILE A 229 -6.05 -17.36 -11.17
N ASP A 230 -6.63 -18.17 -12.06
CA ASP A 230 -6.62 -19.62 -11.93
C ASP A 230 -5.38 -20.27 -12.57
N ILE A 231 -5.31 -21.62 -12.52
CA ILE A 231 -4.21 -22.39 -13.09
C ILE A 231 -4.12 -22.26 -14.63
N GLY A 232 -5.24 -22.02 -15.29
CA GLY A 232 -5.30 -21.75 -16.73
C GLY A 232 -4.96 -20.31 -17.10
N ARG A 233 -4.48 -19.50 -16.14
CA ARG A 233 -4.26 -18.04 -16.28
C ARG A 233 -5.53 -17.26 -16.59
N ASN A 234 -6.71 -17.83 -16.34
CA ASN A 234 -7.96 -17.08 -16.46
C ASN A 234 -8.05 -16.09 -15.30
N ILE A 235 -8.35 -14.85 -15.64
CA ILE A 235 -8.52 -13.75 -14.70
C ILE A 235 -10.02 -13.56 -14.49
N VAL A 236 -10.44 -13.45 -13.23
CA VAL A 236 -11.82 -13.05 -12.90
C VAL A 236 -11.75 -11.77 -12.08
N ILE A 237 -12.49 -10.75 -12.49
CA ILE A 237 -12.65 -9.48 -11.79
C ILE A 237 -14.04 -9.41 -11.17
N ALA A 238 -14.08 -9.09 -9.88
CA ALA A 238 -15.27 -8.73 -9.13
C ALA A 238 -15.13 -7.29 -8.63
N TRP A 239 -15.97 -6.39 -9.16
CA TRP A 239 -15.98 -4.98 -8.77
C TRP A 239 -16.63 -4.77 -7.40
N ASN A 240 -16.21 -3.72 -6.69
CA ASN A 240 -16.78 -3.39 -5.39
C ASN A 240 -18.17 -2.76 -5.50
N ASP A 241 -18.47 -2.10 -6.62
CA ASP A 241 -19.81 -1.61 -6.94
C ASP A 241 -20.56 -2.68 -7.73
N SER A 242 -21.69 -3.12 -7.17
CA SER A 242 -22.53 -4.21 -7.70
C SER A 242 -23.26 -3.84 -9.00
N SER A 243 -23.25 -2.57 -9.40
CA SER A 243 -23.74 -2.13 -10.71
C SER A 243 -22.80 -2.54 -11.85
N TYR A 244 -21.52 -2.83 -11.57
CA TYR A 244 -20.60 -3.41 -12.55
C TYR A 244 -20.71 -4.93 -12.57
N ALA A 245 -20.88 -5.50 -13.76
CA ALA A 245 -20.88 -6.93 -13.97
C ALA A 245 -19.49 -7.52 -13.71
N ARG A 246 -19.42 -8.77 -13.23
CA ARG A 246 -18.14 -9.48 -13.15
C ARG A 246 -17.58 -9.70 -14.55
N GLU A 247 -16.26 -9.66 -14.65
CA GLU A 247 -15.54 -9.82 -15.90
C GLU A 247 -14.60 -11.01 -15.81
N GLY A 248 -14.47 -11.76 -16.91
CA GLY A 248 -13.51 -12.84 -17.05
C GLY A 248 -12.62 -12.59 -18.24
N PHE A 249 -11.31 -12.72 -18.08
CA PHE A 249 -10.33 -12.64 -19.15
C PHE A 249 -9.53 -13.94 -19.26
N ALA A 250 -9.15 -14.32 -20.48
CA ALA A 250 -8.23 -15.41 -20.76
C ALA A 250 -7.09 -14.89 -21.65
N PRO A 251 -5.87 -15.46 -21.54
CA PRO A 251 -4.79 -15.19 -22.49
C PRO A 251 -5.27 -15.34 -23.93
N ALA A 252 -4.89 -14.41 -24.81
CA ALA A 252 -5.19 -14.55 -26.23
C ALA A 252 -4.33 -15.66 -26.90
N ASP A 253 -3.19 -15.98 -26.30
CA ASP A 253 -2.18 -16.97 -26.71
C ASP A 253 -1.45 -17.57 -25.49
N ASP A 254 -0.76 -18.71 -25.69
CA ASP A 254 -0.03 -19.44 -24.63
C ASP A 254 1.29 -18.75 -24.20
N ALA A 255 1.80 -17.85 -25.05
CA ALA A 255 2.94 -17.00 -24.76
C ALA A 255 2.59 -15.92 -23.71
N THR A 256 3.58 -15.29 -23.09
CA THR A 256 3.36 -14.18 -22.14
C THR A 256 2.48 -13.11 -22.79
N PRO A 257 1.19 -12.97 -22.41
CA PRO A 257 0.23 -12.41 -23.36
C PRO A 257 0.30 -10.88 -23.33
N PRO A 258 0.62 -10.21 -24.45
CA PRO A 258 0.42 -8.77 -24.58
C PRO A 258 -1.07 -8.43 -24.73
N ALA A 259 -1.96 -9.43 -24.82
CA ALA A 259 -3.38 -9.25 -25.01
C ALA A 259 -4.22 -10.33 -24.30
N LEU A 260 -5.39 -9.95 -23.77
CA LEU A 260 -6.38 -10.87 -23.20
C LEU A 260 -7.69 -10.75 -23.96
N LYS A 261 -8.44 -11.85 -24.02
CA LYS A 261 -9.83 -11.86 -24.49
C LYS A 261 -10.73 -11.95 -23.27
N GLY A 262 -11.65 -11.01 -23.13
CA GLY A 262 -12.56 -10.97 -22.00
C GLY A 262 -14.03 -11.09 -22.36
N ARG A 263 -14.84 -11.35 -21.34
CA ARG A 263 -16.29 -11.44 -21.40
C ARG A 263 -16.89 -11.03 -20.07
N PHE A 264 -18.13 -10.57 -20.09
CA PHE A 264 -18.93 -10.43 -18.87
C PHE A 264 -19.43 -11.80 -18.41
N LEU A 265 -19.38 -12.05 -17.11
CA LEU A 265 -19.78 -13.32 -16.50
C LEU A 265 -21.24 -13.31 -16.04
N ASP A 266 -21.80 -12.13 -15.76
CA ASP A 266 -23.18 -11.97 -15.31
C ASP A 266 -23.89 -10.97 -16.24
N GLY A 267 -24.79 -11.45 -17.11
CA GLY A 267 -25.66 -10.56 -17.90
C GLY A 267 -25.98 -11.00 -19.31
N ALA A 268 -26.81 -10.17 -19.97
CA ALA A 268 -27.21 -10.32 -21.37
C ALA A 268 -26.00 -10.17 -22.33
N ALA A 269 -26.17 -10.57 -23.59
CA ALA A 269 -25.12 -10.53 -24.61
C ALA A 269 -24.53 -9.11 -24.79
N ARG A 270 -23.40 -8.85 -24.12
CA ARG A 270 -22.57 -7.65 -24.28
C ARG A 270 -21.45 -7.92 -25.26
N ALA A 271 -20.88 -6.85 -25.81
CA ALA A 271 -19.72 -6.96 -26.68
C ALA A 271 -18.55 -7.66 -25.95
N PRO A 272 -17.77 -8.52 -26.63
CA PRO A 272 -16.59 -9.12 -26.05
C PRO A 272 -15.58 -8.05 -25.66
N LEU A 273 -14.88 -8.28 -24.56
CA LEU A 273 -13.82 -7.40 -24.08
C LEU A 273 -12.51 -7.78 -24.76
N GLN A 274 -11.69 -6.80 -25.08
CA GLN A 274 -10.31 -7.02 -25.48
C GLN A 274 -9.40 -6.24 -24.57
N ALA A 275 -8.42 -6.90 -23.96
CA ALA A 275 -7.40 -6.24 -23.17
C ALA A 275 -6.09 -6.20 -23.95
N LYS A 276 -5.38 -5.08 -23.91
CA LYS A 276 -4.02 -4.97 -24.40
C LYS A 276 -3.13 -4.36 -23.33
N LYS A 277 -1.96 -4.94 -23.12
CA LYS A 277 -0.98 -4.39 -22.19
C LYS A 277 -0.47 -3.04 -22.70
N ILE A 278 -0.52 -2.02 -21.85
CA ILE A 278 0.17 -0.77 -22.12
C ILE A 278 1.61 -1.01 -21.67
N ALA A 279 2.56 -0.94 -22.61
CA ALA A 279 3.97 -1.09 -22.29
C ALA A 279 4.37 -0.10 -21.19
N PRO A 280 5.20 -0.51 -20.21
CA PRO A 280 5.65 0.37 -19.13
C PRO A 280 6.39 1.61 -19.65
#